data_AF-A0A3S2CUX3-F1
#
_entry.id   AF-A0A3S2CUX3-F1
#
_cell.length_a   1.000
_cell.length_b   1.000
_cell.length_c   1.000
_cell.angle_alpha   90.00
_cell.angle_beta   90.00
_cell.angle_gamma   90.00
#
_symmetry.space_group_name_H-M   'P 1'
#
loop_
_entity.id
_entity.type
_entity.pdbx_description
1 polymer ?
#
loop_
_entity_poly.entity_id
_entity_poly.type
_entity_poly.pdbx_seq_one_letter_code
_entity_poly.pdbx_strand_id
1 'polypeptide(L)'
;MRNFPVAARWAPVYQAITACSAGSACERKSAAFADMISAAQGKGFSEKLSFVNSSVNRLIAYRKDSVVYGKLDYWAKPSEILERRAGDCEDFAILKMTALLRAGIPTQSMALVVLQDRKRGFFHAVLSVSTGSGTFILDSLSNTVVRDSDLPDYVPLYSFSTDRAWIHGSRPGGAQMADIKGGFATVAPGEGFQP
;
A
#
# COMPACT_ATOMS: atom_id res chain seq x y z
N MET A 1 -9.63 -16.14 -14.68
CA MET A 1 -8.65 -15.35 -13.90
C MET A 1 -7.50 -16.22 -13.35
N ARG A 2 -6.93 -17.15 -14.15
CA ARG A 2 -5.90 -18.11 -13.67
C ARG A 2 -4.44 -17.65 -13.87
N ASN A 3 -4.19 -16.48 -14.49
CA ASN A 3 -2.85 -16.09 -14.93
C ASN A 3 -2.43 -14.67 -14.48
N PHE A 4 -2.83 -14.21 -13.30
CA PHE A 4 -2.20 -13.03 -12.69
C PHE A 4 -1.40 -13.46 -11.45
N PRO A 5 -0.12 -13.88 -11.63
CA PRO A 5 0.66 -14.53 -10.57
C PRO A 5 0.79 -13.67 -9.31
N VAL A 6 0.79 -12.34 -9.47
CA VAL A 6 0.89 -11.39 -8.34
C VAL A 6 -0.34 -11.44 -7.44
N ALA A 7 -1.54 -11.74 -7.95
CA ALA A 7 -2.75 -11.88 -7.12
C ALA A 7 -2.68 -13.03 -6.12
N ALA A 8 -1.86 -14.06 -6.37
CA ALA A 8 -1.66 -15.14 -5.42
C ALA A 8 -0.97 -14.66 -4.12
N ARG A 9 -0.18 -13.58 -4.19
CA ARG A 9 0.46 -12.97 -3.02
C ARG A 9 -0.54 -12.20 -2.16
N TRP A 10 -1.54 -11.59 -2.78
CA TRP A 10 -2.47 -10.69 -2.10
C TRP A 10 -3.44 -11.40 -1.16
N ALA A 11 -4.03 -12.54 -1.57
CA ALA A 11 -5.04 -13.23 -0.77
C ALA A 11 -4.63 -13.51 0.69
N PRO A 12 -3.46 -14.12 0.99
CA PRO A 12 -3.04 -14.34 2.37
C PRO A 12 -2.74 -13.04 3.13
N VAL A 13 -2.26 -12.00 2.45
CA VAL A 13 -2.02 -10.68 3.04
C VAL A 13 -3.34 -10.03 3.43
N TYR A 14 -4.32 -10.01 2.53
CA TYR A 14 -5.63 -9.44 2.82
C TYR A 14 -6.34 -10.15 3.99
N GLN A 15 -6.24 -11.47 4.07
CA GLN A 15 -6.75 -12.21 5.24
C GLN A 15 -6.03 -11.80 6.54
N ALA A 16 -4.74 -11.50 6.49
CA ALA A 16 -4.01 -11.01 7.65
C ALA A 16 -4.41 -9.57 8.04
N ILE A 17 -4.68 -8.70 7.05
CA ILE A 17 -5.24 -7.35 7.26
C ILE A 17 -6.58 -7.45 8.00
N THR A 18 -7.51 -8.28 7.52
CA THR A 18 -8.84 -8.45 8.11
C THR A 18 -8.81 -9.18 9.45
N ALA A 19 -7.78 -9.99 9.75
CA ALA A 19 -7.57 -10.64 11.03
C ALA A 19 -6.85 -9.76 12.08
N CYS A 20 -6.13 -8.71 11.67
CA CYS A 20 -5.38 -7.83 12.57
C CYS A 20 -6.31 -6.82 13.28
N SER A 21 -7.14 -7.28 14.21
CA SER A 21 -8.15 -6.49 14.94
C SER A 21 -7.74 -6.11 16.36
N ALA A 22 -8.58 -5.30 17.00
CA ALA A 22 -8.45 -4.94 18.42
C ALA A 22 -8.20 -6.18 19.30
N GLY A 23 -7.11 -6.17 20.06
CA GLY A 23 -6.75 -7.28 20.94
C GLY A 23 -6.33 -8.58 20.21
N SER A 24 -6.07 -8.55 18.91
CA SER A 24 -5.52 -9.69 18.18
C SER A 24 -4.03 -9.89 18.47
N ALA A 25 -3.49 -11.07 18.13
CA ALA A 25 -2.04 -11.31 18.22
C ALA A 25 -1.23 -10.36 17.32
N CYS A 26 -1.81 -9.92 16.20
CA CYS A 26 -1.19 -8.96 15.30
C CYS A 26 -1.09 -7.57 15.93
N GLU A 27 -2.19 -7.03 16.46
CA GLU A 27 -2.18 -5.69 17.05
C GLU A 27 -1.27 -5.62 18.29
N ARG A 28 -1.23 -6.70 19.09
CA ARG A 28 -0.31 -6.81 20.23
C ARG A 28 1.18 -6.76 19.87
N LYS A 29 1.56 -6.91 18.59
CA LYS A 29 2.95 -6.74 18.16
C LYS A 29 3.45 -5.30 18.33
N SER A 30 2.56 -4.31 18.40
CA SER A 30 2.95 -2.90 18.56
C SER A 30 1.86 -2.10 19.28
N ALA A 31 2.13 -1.73 20.54
CA ALA A 31 1.27 -0.79 21.29
C ALA A 31 1.12 0.55 20.56
N ALA A 32 2.22 1.07 20.00
CA ALA A 32 2.18 2.32 19.22
C ALA A 32 1.24 2.25 18.01
N PHE A 33 1.11 1.08 17.37
CA PHE A 33 0.16 0.88 16.28
C PHE A 33 -1.29 0.88 16.78
N ALA A 34 -1.55 0.20 17.90
CA ALA A 34 -2.87 0.17 18.53
C ALA A 34 -3.32 1.57 19.00
N ASP A 35 -2.42 2.32 19.65
CA ASP A 35 -2.65 3.68 20.12
C ASP A 35 -2.93 4.63 18.94
N MET A 36 -2.16 4.49 17.86
CA MET A 36 -2.39 5.23 16.62
C MET A 36 -3.77 4.94 16.03
N ILE A 37 -4.19 3.67 15.96
CA ILE A 37 -5.54 3.33 15.46
C ILE A 37 -6.62 3.96 16.33
N SER A 38 -6.49 3.87 17.65
CA SER A 38 -7.43 4.44 18.61
C SER A 38 -7.54 5.96 18.43
N ALA A 39 -6.40 6.66 18.28
CA ALA A 39 -6.37 8.09 18.01
C ALA A 39 -6.99 8.44 16.63
N ALA A 40 -6.84 7.57 15.64
CA ALA A 40 -7.41 7.78 14.30
C ALA A 40 -8.94 7.66 14.28
N GLN A 41 -9.54 6.80 15.10
CA GLN A 41 -11.00 6.57 15.13
C GLN A 41 -11.81 7.84 15.41
N GLY A 42 -11.32 8.72 16.29
CA GLY A 42 -11.98 9.99 16.63
C GLY A 42 -11.82 11.11 15.61
N LYS A 43 -11.04 10.91 14.54
CA LYS A 43 -10.72 11.96 13.56
C LYS A 43 -11.72 12.02 12.41
N GLY A 44 -11.92 13.23 11.87
CA GLY A 44 -12.61 13.43 10.61
C GLY A 44 -11.88 12.77 9.44
N PHE A 45 -12.57 12.52 8.32
CA PHE A 45 -12.04 11.71 7.21
C PHE A 45 -10.65 12.15 6.70
N SER A 46 -10.49 13.41 6.27
CA SER A 46 -9.22 13.90 5.71
C SER A 46 -8.07 13.90 6.74
N GLU A 47 -8.39 14.24 7.99
CA GLU A 47 -7.43 14.21 9.10
C GLU A 47 -7.03 12.76 9.41
N LYS A 48 -7.98 11.82 9.39
CA LYS A 48 -7.73 10.38 9.59
C LYS A 48 -6.76 9.84 8.55
N LEU A 49 -6.94 10.16 7.26
CA LEU A 49 -6.01 9.75 6.21
C LEU A 49 -4.60 10.32 6.44
N SER A 50 -4.50 11.62 6.70
CA SER A 50 -3.22 12.31 6.92
C SER A 50 -2.50 11.81 8.17
N PHE A 51 -3.26 11.57 9.25
CA PHE A 51 -2.74 11.08 10.51
C PHE A 51 -2.22 9.65 10.38
N VAL A 52 -2.98 8.74 9.76
CA VAL A 52 -2.51 7.36 9.54
C VAL A 52 -1.32 7.34 8.59
N ASN A 53 -1.36 8.10 7.49
CA ASN A 53 -0.25 8.15 6.53
C ASN A 53 1.07 8.53 7.22
N SER A 54 1.07 9.68 7.90
CA SER A 54 2.27 10.20 8.55
C SER A 54 2.72 9.36 9.76
N SER A 55 1.77 8.74 10.48
CA SER A 55 2.10 7.92 11.65
C SER A 55 2.71 6.59 11.23
N VAL A 56 2.19 5.92 10.21
CA VAL A 56 2.83 4.71 9.65
C VAL A 56 4.21 5.04 9.08
N ASN A 57 4.34 6.16 8.34
CA ASN A 57 5.63 6.58 7.79
C ASN A 57 6.72 6.82 8.85
N ARG A 58 6.32 7.14 10.09
CA ARG A 58 7.24 7.28 11.24
C ARG A 58 7.40 5.98 12.04
N LEU A 59 6.41 5.09 12.00
CA LEU A 59 6.37 3.89 12.82
C LEU A 59 7.37 2.82 12.34
N ILE A 60 7.55 2.72 11.02
CA ILE A 60 8.41 1.72 10.37
C ILE A 60 9.46 2.39 9.47
N ALA A 61 10.64 1.77 9.37
CA ALA A 61 11.73 2.26 8.53
C ALA A 61 11.64 1.70 7.11
N TYR A 62 11.85 2.55 6.10
CA TYR A 62 11.93 2.08 4.72
C TYR A 62 13.19 1.23 4.51
N ARG A 63 13.04 -0.05 4.17
CA ARG A 63 14.11 -1.00 3.87
C ARG A 63 13.62 -2.01 2.85
N LYS A 64 14.46 -2.28 1.84
CA LYS A 64 14.18 -3.29 0.81
C LYS A 64 13.95 -4.68 1.41
N ASP A 65 13.09 -5.45 0.76
CA ASP A 65 12.80 -6.83 1.17
C ASP A 65 14.02 -7.74 1.19
N SER A 66 14.99 -7.49 0.32
CA SER A 66 16.24 -8.27 0.31
C SER A 66 17.02 -8.13 1.62
N VAL A 67 16.85 -7.00 2.32
CA VAL A 67 17.47 -6.73 3.62
C VAL A 67 16.59 -7.25 4.76
N VAL A 68 15.27 -7.07 4.69
CA VAL A 68 14.34 -7.40 5.79
C VAL A 68 13.97 -8.88 5.81
N TYR A 69 13.70 -9.47 4.64
CA TYR A 69 13.14 -10.81 4.48
C TYR A 69 14.03 -11.75 3.65
N GLY A 70 15.14 -11.27 3.08
CA GLY A 70 16.05 -12.07 2.27
C GLY A 70 15.47 -12.49 0.91
N LYS A 71 14.47 -11.75 0.42
CA LYS A 71 13.77 -12.01 -0.85
C LYS A 71 13.73 -10.74 -1.69
N LEU A 72 13.64 -10.88 -3.01
CA LEU A 72 13.58 -9.71 -3.91
C LEU A 72 12.26 -8.94 -3.82
N ASP A 73 11.17 -9.63 -3.46
CA ASP A 73 9.81 -9.09 -3.39
C ASP A 73 8.98 -10.04 -2.51
N TYR A 74 8.60 -9.56 -1.33
CA TYR A 74 7.91 -10.27 -0.26
C TYR A 74 6.89 -9.38 0.43
N TRP A 75 5.63 -9.61 0.08
CA TRP A 75 4.51 -8.87 0.67
C TRP A 75 4.22 -9.38 2.08
N ALA A 76 4.66 -8.64 3.09
CA ALA A 76 4.58 -9.09 4.47
C ALA A 76 3.18 -8.87 5.05
N LYS A 77 2.80 -9.73 6.00
CA LYS A 77 1.57 -9.55 6.77
C LYS A 77 1.75 -8.42 7.78
N PRO A 78 0.67 -7.74 8.21
CA PRO A 78 0.76 -6.67 9.21
C PRO A 78 1.53 -7.06 10.48
N SER A 79 1.38 -8.30 10.97
CA SER A 79 2.14 -8.79 12.13
C SER A 79 3.64 -8.90 11.90
N GLU A 80 4.06 -9.27 10.68
CA GLU A 80 5.47 -9.37 10.32
C GLU A 80 6.08 -7.98 10.20
N ILE A 81 5.38 -7.05 9.53
CA ILE A 81 5.80 -5.64 9.38
C ILE A 81 5.97 -4.99 10.76
N LEU A 82 5.00 -5.18 11.67
CA LEU A 82 5.05 -4.63 13.02
C LEU A 82 6.19 -5.22 13.87
N GLU A 83 6.51 -6.51 13.68
CA GLU A 83 7.62 -7.18 14.36
C GLU A 83 8.98 -6.71 13.87
N ARG A 84 9.14 -6.55 12.54
CA ARG A 84 10.39 -6.08 11.93
C ARG A 84 10.60 -4.58 12.06
N ARG A 85 9.49 -3.81 12.17
CA ARG A 85 9.47 -2.34 12.14
C ARG A 85 10.18 -1.76 10.93
N ALA A 86 10.20 -2.51 9.84
CA ALA A 86 10.82 -2.15 8.58
C ALA A 86 10.17 -2.94 7.44
N GLY A 87 10.19 -2.34 6.25
CA GLY A 87 9.63 -2.88 5.01
C GLY A 87 9.76 -1.83 3.91
N ASP A 88 9.32 -2.14 2.71
CA ASP A 88 9.31 -1.20 1.59
C ASP A 88 7.89 -0.71 1.26
N CYS A 89 7.63 -0.27 0.04
CA CYS A 89 6.45 0.52 -0.27
C CYS A 89 5.12 -0.22 -0.10
N GLU A 90 5.04 -1.50 -0.46
CA GLU A 90 3.84 -2.31 -0.27
C GLU A 90 3.57 -2.58 1.20
N ASP A 91 4.61 -2.80 2.01
CA ASP A 91 4.48 -3.03 3.45
C ASP A 91 3.88 -1.80 4.14
N PHE A 92 4.33 -0.61 3.73
CA PHE A 92 3.72 0.64 4.19
C PHE A 92 2.25 0.74 3.76
N ALA A 93 1.91 0.40 2.52
CA ALA A 93 0.54 0.43 2.03
C ALA A 93 -0.37 -0.58 2.75
N ILE A 94 0.12 -1.79 3.01
CA ILE A 94 -0.54 -2.87 3.77
C ILE A 94 -0.83 -2.40 5.20
N LEU A 95 0.17 -1.80 5.87
CA LEU A 95 0.00 -1.36 7.25
C LEU A 95 -0.96 -0.16 7.37
N LYS A 96 -0.90 0.78 6.41
CA LYS A 96 -1.87 1.89 6.30
C LYS A 96 -3.29 1.38 6.05
N MET A 97 -3.46 0.39 5.16
CA MET A 97 -4.77 -0.20 4.88
C MET A 97 -5.33 -0.87 6.13
N THR A 98 -4.49 -1.58 6.88
CA THR A 98 -4.86 -2.20 8.16
C THR A 98 -5.33 -1.15 9.16
N ALA A 99 -4.56 -0.08 9.35
CA ALA A 99 -4.91 0.98 10.28
C ALA A 99 -6.21 1.70 9.89
N LEU A 100 -6.39 2.05 8.62
CA LEU A 100 -7.60 2.72 8.14
C LEU A 100 -8.84 1.84 8.24
N LEU A 101 -8.71 0.53 7.96
CA LEU A 101 -9.78 -0.44 8.19
C LEU A 101 -10.23 -0.41 9.66
N ARG A 102 -9.29 -0.45 10.60
CA ARG A 102 -9.61 -0.39 12.05
C ARG A 102 -10.07 0.98 12.51
N ALA A 103 -9.72 2.04 11.79
CA ALA A 103 -10.25 3.38 11.99
C ALA A 103 -11.61 3.61 11.30
N GLY A 104 -12.23 2.57 10.74
CA GLY A 104 -13.60 2.60 10.20
C GLY A 104 -13.71 3.02 8.73
N ILE A 105 -12.61 3.04 7.98
CA ILE A 105 -12.66 3.24 6.52
C ILE A 105 -13.02 1.90 5.85
N PRO A 106 -14.07 1.83 5.01
CA PRO A 106 -14.47 0.59 4.36
C PRO A 106 -13.36 0.04 3.45
N THR A 107 -13.07 -1.26 3.52
CA THR A 107 -12.04 -1.87 2.66
C THR A 107 -12.35 -1.74 1.17
N GLN A 108 -13.63 -1.71 0.79
CA GLN A 108 -14.08 -1.55 -0.59
C GLN A 108 -13.72 -0.17 -1.18
N SER A 109 -13.45 0.82 -0.31
CA SER A 109 -12.99 2.14 -0.72
C SER A 109 -11.46 2.21 -0.87
N MET A 110 -10.74 1.15 -0.49
CA MET A 110 -9.28 1.16 -0.44
C MET A 110 -8.69 0.19 -1.46
N ALA A 111 -7.60 0.58 -2.12
CA ALA A 111 -6.83 -0.32 -2.96
C ALA A 111 -5.33 -0.09 -2.81
N LEU A 112 -4.56 -1.18 -2.68
CA LEU A 112 -3.11 -1.14 -2.86
C LEU A 112 -2.85 -1.06 -4.36
N VAL A 113 -2.16 -0.01 -4.79
CA VAL A 113 -1.88 0.28 -6.20
C VAL A 113 -0.39 0.11 -6.45
N VAL A 114 -0.05 -0.83 -7.33
CA VAL A 114 1.32 -0.92 -7.88
C VAL A 114 1.37 -0.11 -9.16
N LEU A 115 2.39 0.73 -9.29
CA LEU A 115 2.52 1.73 -10.35
C LEU A 115 3.97 1.91 -10.80
N GLN A 116 4.16 2.57 -11.93
CA GLN A 116 5.46 3.12 -12.33
C GLN A 116 5.51 4.60 -11.94
N ASP A 117 6.48 5.00 -11.12
CA ASP A 117 6.81 6.41 -10.93
C ASP A 117 7.73 6.83 -12.08
N ARG A 118 7.15 7.46 -13.11
CA ARG A 118 7.90 7.85 -14.32
C ARG A 118 8.90 8.95 -14.06
N LYS A 119 8.64 9.80 -13.06
CA LYS A 119 9.54 10.89 -12.68
C LYS A 119 10.82 10.35 -12.05
N ARG A 120 10.71 9.30 -11.23
CA ARG A 120 11.86 8.69 -10.54
C ARG A 120 12.42 7.45 -11.23
N GLY A 121 11.69 6.87 -12.17
CA GLY A 121 12.15 5.75 -12.99
C GLY A 121 12.13 4.39 -12.30
N PHE A 122 11.27 4.16 -11.31
CA PHE A 122 11.13 2.88 -10.61
C PHE A 122 9.67 2.45 -10.43
N PHE A 123 9.45 1.19 -10.04
CA PHE A 123 8.13 0.68 -9.65
C PHE A 123 7.87 0.93 -8.17
N HIS A 124 6.65 1.36 -7.86
CA HIS A 124 6.25 1.78 -6.52
C HIS A 124 4.90 1.19 -6.14
N ALA A 125 4.62 1.15 -4.85
CA ALA A 125 3.31 0.79 -4.31
C ALA A 125 2.79 1.86 -3.34
N VAL A 126 1.51 2.18 -3.48
CA VAL A 126 0.82 3.17 -2.63
C VAL A 126 -0.52 2.62 -2.18
N LEU A 127 -1.10 3.24 -1.15
CA LEU A 127 -2.50 3.01 -0.78
C LEU A 127 -3.37 4.11 -1.38
N SER A 128 -4.42 3.73 -2.10
CA SER A 128 -5.47 4.63 -2.56
C SER A 128 -6.73 4.50 -1.71
N VAL A 129 -7.44 5.60 -1.52
CA VAL A 129 -8.76 5.67 -0.88
C VAL A 129 -9.71 6.44 -1.80
N SER A 130 -10.67 5.75 -2.40
CA SER A 130 -11.67 6.31 -3.32
C SER A 130 -12.94 6.73 -2.60
N THR A 131 -13.44 7.91 -2.96
CA THR A 131 -14.69 8.48 -2.45
C THR A 131 -15.49 9.08 -3.61
N GLY A 132 -16.71 9.54 -3.33
CA GLY A 132 -17.49 10.30 -4.31
C GLY A 132 -16.86 11.63 -4.73
N SER A 133 -15.91 12.18 -3.95
CA SER A 133 -15.21 13.44 -4.25
C SER A 133 -13.83 13.26 -4.87
N GLY A 134 -13.40 12.02 -5.09
CA GLY A 134 -12.11 11.69 -5.72
C GLY A 134 -11.34 10.60 -4.99
N THR A 135 -10.13 10.32 -5.51
CA THR A 135 -9.21 9.30 -4.96
C THR A 135 -8.03 9.98 -4.28
N PHE A 136 -7.77 9.58 -3.04
CA PHE A 136 -6.67 10.08 -2.22
C PHE A 136 -5.54 9.06 -2.16
N ILE A 137 -4.30 9.52 -2.26
CA ILE A 137 -3.10 8.68 -2.27
C ILE A 137 -2.31 8.86 -0.97
N LEU A 138 -2.05 7.76 -0.29
CA LEU A 138 -1.21 7.66 0.90
C LEU A 138 0.09 6.94 0.51
N ASP A 139 1.21 7.63 0.66
CA ASP A 139 2.50 7.23 0.09
C ASP A 139 3.58 7.11 1.18
N SER A 140 4.48 6.13 1.06
CA SER A 140 5.65 6.02 1.93
C SER A 140 6.70 7.11 1.67
N LEU A 141 6.71 7.70 0.47
CA LEU A 141 7.63 8.75 0.05
C LEU A 141 7.23 10.17 0.54
N SER A 142 6.01 10.33 1.04
CA SER A 142 5.48 11.64 1.47
C SER A 142 4.48 11.50 2.61
N ASN A 143 4.56 12.40 3.59
CA ASN A 143 3.58 12.49 4.66
C ASN A 143 2.28 13.19 4.22
N THR A 144 2.31 13.92 3.10
CA THR A 144 1.16 14.66 2.56
C THR A 144 0.28 13.73 1.74
N VAL A 145 -1.00 13.66 2.09
CA VAL A 145 -2.02 12.96 1.29
C VAL A 145 -2.49 13.89 0.18
N VAL A 146 -2.42 13.43 -1.06
CA VAL A 146 -2.79 14.20 -2.26
C VAL A 146 -3.84 13.45 -3.07
N ARG A 147 -4.45 14.10 -4.07
CA ARG A 147 -5.31 13.38 -5.02
C ARG A 147 -4.46 12.66 -6.07
N ASP A 148 -5.01 11.60 -6.63
CA ASP A 148 -4.43 10.91 -7.78
C ASP A 148 -4.23 11.86 -8.98
N SER A 149 -5.15 12.79 -9.20
CA SER A 149 -5.06 13.84 -10.23
C SER A 149 -3.83 14.75 -10.08
N ASP A 150 -3.28 14.86 -8.87
CA ASP A 150 -2.12 15.69 -8.56
C ASP A 150 -0.79 14.93 -8.79
N LEU A 151 -0.85 13.66 -9.22
CA LEU A 151 0.29 12.77 -9.44
C LEU A 151 0.34 12.25 -10.90
N PRO A 152 0.52 13.13 -11.91
CA PRO A 152 0.46 12.74 -13.32
C PRO A 152 1.58 11.80 -13.80
N ASP A 153 2.65 11.67 -13.00
CA ASP A 153 3.77 10.77 -13.29
C ASP A 153 3.57 9.36 -12.70
N TYR A 154 2.52 9.15 -11.90
CA TYR A 154 2.20 7.86 -11.30
C TYR A 154 1.29 7.11 -12.27
N VAL A 155 1.84 6.06 -12.89
CA VAL A 155 1.12 5.26 -13.89
C VAL A 155 0.74 3.92 -13.28
N PRO A 156 -0.53 3.72 -12.87
CA PRO A 156 -0.98 2.48 -12.27
C PRO A 156 -0.80 1.29 -13.23
N LEU A 157 -0.35 0.17 -12.68
CA LEU A 157 -0.16 -1.10 -13.39
C LEU A 157 -1.26 -2.08 -13.05
N TYR A 158 -1.46 -2.29 -11.75
CA TYR A 158 -2.49 -3.15 -11.22
C TYR A 158 -2.83 -2.75 -9.78
N SER A 159 -3.97 -3.21 -9.30
CA SER A 159 -4.40 -2.90 -7.94
C SER A 159 -5.13 -4.06 -7.29
N PHE A 160 -5.10 -4.05 -5.96
CA PHE A 160 -5.73 -5.04 -5.11
C PHE A 160 -6.65 -4.34 -4.12
N SER A 161 -7.90 -4.79 -4.08
CA SER A 161 -8.88 -4.37 -3.09
C SER A 161 -9.72 -5.57 -2.73
N THR A 162 -9.97 -5.75 -1.44
CA THR A 162 -10.66 -6.93 -0.91
C THR A 162 -10.04 -8.24 -1.43
N ASP A 163 -10.86 -9.13 -1.97
CA ASP A 163 -10.54 -10.37 -2.66
C ASP A 163 -10.30 -10.18 -4.17
N ARG A 164 -10.25 -8.94 -4.67
CA ARG A 164 -10.17 -8.62 -6.10
C ARG A 164 -8.80 -8.06 -6.48
N ALA A 165 -8.41 -8.37 -7.71
CA ALA A 165 -7.27 -7.78 -8.39
C ALA A 165 -7.67 -7.36 -9.81
N TRP A 166 -7.15 -6.24 -10.29
CA TRP A 166 -7.34 -5.82 -11.68
C TRP A 166 -6.08 -5.18 -12.23
N ILE A 167 -5.90 -5.30 -13.55
CA ILE A 167 -4.82 -4.68 -14.30
C ILE A 167 -5.35 -3.37 -14.88
N HIS A 168 -4.56 -2.31 -14.76
CA HIS A 168 -4.81 -1.04 -15.42
C HIS A 168 -4.23 -1.12 -16.84
N GLY A 169 -5.05 -0.76 -17.83
CA GLY A 169 -4.64 -0.73 -19.23
C GLY A 169 -5.02 0.59 -19.87
N SER A 170 -4.19 1.06 -20.79
CA SER A 170 -4.53 2.19 -21.66
C SER A 170 -5.20 1.68 -22.94
N ARG A 171 -6.20 2.41 -23.45
CA ARG A 171 -6.74 2.16 -24.81
C ARG A 171 -5.63 2.37 -25.85
N PRO A 172 -5.60 1.63 -26.96
CA PRO A 172 -4.73 1.94 -28.09
C PRO A 172 -4.96 3.40 -28.53
N GLY A 173 -3.90 4.22 -28.55
CA GLY A 173 -3.96 5.66 -28.87
C GLY A 173 -4.32 6.60 -27.71
N GLY A 174 -4.54 6.07 -26.49
CA GLY A 174 -4.66 6.86 -25.27
C GLY A 174 -3.29 7.13 -24.62
N ALA A 175 -3.24 8.13 -23.74
CA ALA A 175 -2.00 8.46 -23.02
C ALA A 175 -1.58 7.33 -22.06
N GLN A 176 -0.27 7.05 -22.11
CA GLN A 176 0.59 6.37 -21.13
C GLN A 176 0.41 4.86 -20.93
N MET A 177 1.25 4.09 -21.64
CA MET A 177 1.69 2.77 -21.21
C MET A 177 2.84 2.94 -20.21
N ALA A 178 2.81 2.19 -19.11
CA ALA A 178 4.02 1.94 -18.35
C ALA A 178 4.96 1.04 -19.15
N ASP A 179 6.24 1.38 -19.23
CA ASP A 179 7.24 0.57 -19.94
C ASP A 179 7.65 -0.61 -19.04
N ILE A 180 6.92 -1.73 -19.14
CA ILE A 180 7.24 -2.96 -18.41
C ILE A 180 8.10 -3.87 -19.28
N LYS A 181 9.40 -3.57 -19.36
CA LYS A 181 10.37 -4.47 -20.00
C LYS A 181 10.39 -5.82 -19.26
N GLY A 182 10.02 -6.90 -19.95
CA GLY A 182 9.96 -8.26 -19.38
C GLY A 182 8.60 -8.69 -18.81
N GLY A 183 7.57 -7.84 -18.88
CA GLY A 183 6.21 -8.16 -18.41
C GLY A 183 6.02 -8.07 -16.90
N PHE A 184 4.79 -8.24 -16.40
CA PHE A 184 4.43 -8.00 -14.98
C PHE A 184 5.22 -8.82 -13.95
N ALA A 185 5.88 -9.91 -14.35
CA ALA A 185 6.69 -10.73 -13.46
C ALA A 185 8.00 -10.06 -13.00
N THR A 186 8.44 -9.00 -13.69
CA THR A 186 9.64 -8.23 -13.35
C THR A 186 9.34 -7.00 -12.48
N VAL A 187 8.06 -6.73 -12.20
CA VAL A 187 7.64 -5.62 -11.36
C VAL A 187 7.84 -6.00 -9.90
N ALA A 188 8.89 -5.44 -9.28
CA ALA A 188 9.15 -5.47 -7.85
C ALA A 188 9.02 -4.03 -7.34
N PRO A 189 7.86 -3.63 -6.79
CA PRO A 189 7.71 -2.30 -6.23
C PRO A 189 8.70 -2.11 -5.07
N GLY A 190 9.21 -0.90 -4.89
CA GLY A 190 10.11 -0.59 -3.78
C GLY A 190 11.59 -0.91 -4.03
N GLU A 191 11.87 -1.69 -5.07
CA GLU A 191 13.21 -1.85 -5.64
C GLU A 191 13.59 -0.67 -6.54
N GLY A 192 14.80 -0.14 -6.33
CA GLY A 192 15.33 1.03 -7.08
C GLY A 192 15.21 2.36 -6.36
N PHE A 193 14.42 2.45 -5.28
CA PHE A 193 14.48 3.58 -4.35
C PHE A 193 15.79 3.52 -3.54
N GLN A 194 16.57 4.59 -3.58
CA GLN A 194 17.75 4.81 -2.72
C GLN A 194 17.43 5.98 -1.77
N PRO A 195 17.31 5.73 -0.45
CA PRO A 195 17.02 6.77 0.53
C PRO A 195 18.17 7.75 0.75
#